data_AF-A0A4Q3DXR5-F1
#
_entry.id   AF-A0A4Q3DXR5-F1
#
_cell.length_a   1.000
_cell.length_b   1.000
_cell.length_c   1.000
_cell.angle_alpha   90.00
_cell.angle_beta   90.00
_cell.angle_gamma   90.00
#
_symmetry.space_group_name_H-M   'P 1'
#
loop_
_entity.id
_entity.type
_entity.pdbx_description
1 polymer ?
#
loop_
_entity_poly.entity_id
_entity_poly.type
_entity_poly.pdbx_seq_one_letter_code
_entity_poly.pdbx_strand_id
1 'polypeptide(L)'
;MITVTLPGDSLHKWGGYTEFQVRTNTLFSSFQYYEYKAGVSYDIDKNATVLIGSGRYTTYDYADLSAGPLVAETRLWEQFTDNQFLGRVKIEHRYRIEQSWLTTGYRSG
;
A
#
# COMPACT_ATOMS: atom_id res chain seq x y z
N MET A 1 13.41 1.56 2.77
CA MET A 1 11.99 1.93 2.73
C MET A 1 11.91 3.44 2.87
N ILE A 2 11.17 4.09 1.99
CA ILE A 2 10.96 5.54 1.99
C ILE A 2 9.45 5.74 2.04
N THR A 3 8.99 6.57 2.97
CA THR A 3 7.57 6.93 3.08
C THR A 3 7.48 8.44 3.18
N VAL A 4 6.58 9.03 2.39
CA VAL A 4 6.25 10.44 2.40
C VAL A 4 4.77 10.55 2.72
N THR A 5 4.43 11.35 3.73
CA THR A 5 3.05 11.59 4.14
C THR A 5 2.77 13.08 4.13
N LEU A 6 1.57 13.42 3.67
CA LEU A 6 0.98 14.75 3.75
C LEU A 6 -0.28 14.59 4.61
N PRO A 7 -0.23 14.93 5.90
CA PRO A 7 -1.38 14.77 6.77
C PRO A 7 -2.50 15.75 6.37
N GLY A 8 -3.75 15.28 6.44
CA GLY A 8 -4.90 16.17 6.49
C GLY A 8 -4.97 16.86 7.86
N ASP A 9 -5.60 18.03 7.89
CA ASP A 9 -5.91 18.79 9.11
C ASP A 9 -7.32 19.39 9.02
N SER A 10 -7.83 19.89 10.14
CA SER A 10 -9.13 20.54 10.30
C SER A 10 -9.39 21.68 9.30
N LEU A 11 -8.32 22.34 8.83
CA LEU A 11 -8.35 23.36 7.78
C LEU A 11 -8.16 22.78 6.36
N HIS A 12 -7.44 21.67 6.23
CA HIS A 12 -7.11 21.00 4.97
C HIS A 12 -7.48 19.52 5.06
N LYS A 13 -8.75 19.22 4.80
CA LYS A 13 -9.33 17.87 4.97
C LYS A 13 -8.71 16.79 4.08
N TRP A 14 -7.88 17.16 3.11
CA TRP A 14 -7.23 16.22 2.20
C TRP A 14 -5.83 15.89 2.72
N GLY A 15 -5.56 14.60 2.80
CA GLY A 15 -4.22 14.07 3.06
C GLY A 15 -3.81 13.12 1.95
N GLY A 16 -2.57 12.66 2.01
CA GLY A 16 -2.08 11.66 1.10
C GLY A 16 -0.78 11.04 1.58
N TYR A 17 -0.42 9.92 0.98
CA TYR A 17 0.86 9.30 1.22
C TYR A 17 1.39 8.63 -0.02
N THR A 18 2.70 8.46 -0.06
CA THR A 18 3.37 7.56 -0.98
C THR A 18 4.47 6.81 -0.24
N GLU A 19 4.63 5.54 -0.58
CA GLU A 19 5.58 4.64 0.06
C GLU A 19 6.30 3.85 -1.02
N PHE A 20 7.61 3.75 -0.90
CA PHE A 20 8.47 2.96 -1.76
C PHE A 20 9.31 2.03 -0.89
N GLN A 21 9.21 0.72 -1.14
CA GLN A 21 9.93 -0.31 -0.42
C GLN A 21 10.66 -1.22 -1.40
N VAL A 22 11.96 -1.39 -1.17
CA VAL A 22 12.78 -2.37 -1.87
C VAL A 22 13.28 -3.36 -0.83
N ARG A 23 13.07 -4.65 -1.07
CA ARG A 23 13.62 -5.72 -0.23
C ARG A 23 14.51 -6.62 -1.09
N THR A 24 15.72 -6.87 -0.58
CA THR A 24 16.65 -7.87 -1.13
C THR A 24 16.74 -9.00 -0.12
N ASN A 25 16.44 -10.23 -0.52
CA ASN A 25 16.53 -11.38 0.38
C ASN A 25 17.92 -12.01 0.23
N THR A 26 18.74 -11.98 1.29
CA THR A 26 20.15 -12.43 1.25
C THR A 26 20.34 -13.93 1.46
N LEU A 27 19.28 -14.69 1.81
CA LEU A 27 19.37 -16.13 2.07
C LEU A 27 19.15 -17.01 0.82
N PHE A 28 18.59 -16.44 -0.25
CA PHE A 28 18.48 -17.07 -1.57
C PHE A 28 18.82 -16.00 -2.60
N SER A 29 19.94 -16.17 -3.30
CA SER A 29 20.62 -15.18 -4.15
C SER A 29 19.84 -14.61 -5.35
N SER A 30 18.50 -14.60 -5.39
CA SER A 30 17.79 -14.57 -6.69
C SER A 30 16.39 -13.93 -6.78
N PHE A 31 15.89 -13.10 -5.85
CA PHE A 31 14.66 -12.32 -6.14
C PHE A 31 14.72 -10.87 -5.61
N GLN A 32 14.59 -9.89 -6.52
CA GLN A 32 14.41 -8.48 -6.18
C GLN A 32 12.92 -8.18 -6.04
N TYR A 33 12.51 -7.66 -4.88
CA TYR A 33 11.14 -7.25 -4.61
C TYR A 33 11.03 -5.73 -4.58
N TYR A 34 10.19 -5.18 -5.43
CA TYR A 34 9.85 -3.76 -5.48
C TYR A 34 8.39 -3.57 -5.13
N GLU A 35 8.13 -2.65 -4.22
CA GLU A 35 6.81 -2.26 -3.79
C GLU A 35 6.70 -0.75 -3.82
N TYR A 36 5.64 -0.25 -4.45
CA TYR A 36 5.26 1.14 -4.31
C TYR A 36 3.77 1.25 -4.01
N LYS A 37 3.41 2.18 -3.15
CA LYS A 37 2.04 2.49 -2.76
C LYS A 37 1.82 3.98 -2.80
N ALA A 38 0.60 4.37 -3.10
CA ALA A 38 0.14 5.73 -2.90
C ALA A 38 -1.32 5.72 -2.47
N GLY A 39 -1.73 6.75 -1.76
CA GLY A 39 -3.13 6.91 -1.39
C GLY A 39 -3.47 8.35 -1.08
N VAL A 40 -4.75 8.66 -1.22
CA VAL A 40 -5.34 9.95 -0.89
C VAL A 40 -6.36 9.70 0.20
N SER A 41 -6.33 10.52 1.24
CA SER A 41 -7.28 10.48 2.33
C SER A 41 -8.12 11.75 2.40
N TYR A 42 -9.31 11.62 2.94
CA TYR A 42 -10.19 12.73 3.24
C TYR A 42 -10.77 12.59 4.64
N ASP A 43 -10.59 13.62 5.45
CA ASP A 43 -11.16 13.71 6.80
C ASP A 43 -12.62 14.14 6.70
N ILE A 44 -13.53 13.19 6.93
CA ILE A 44 -14.97 13.45 6.97
C ILE A 44 -15.26 14.39 8.14
N ASP A 45 -14.70 14.07 9.30
CA ASP A 45 -14.68 14.87 10.51
C ASP A 45 -13.39 14.64 11.32
N LYS A 46 -13.32 15.15 12.54
CA LYS A 46 -12.14 15.05 13.42
C LYS A 46 -11.79 13.63 13.90
N ASN A 47 -12.72 12.68 13.76
CA ASN A 47 -12.59 11.31 14.23
C ASN A 47 -12.65 10.29 13.08
N ALA A 48 -13.25 10.67 11.95
CA ALA A 48 -13.51 9.80 10.81
C ALA A 48 -12.76 10.23 9.53
N THR A 49 -12.00 9.30 8.95
CA THR A 49 -11.23 9.49 7.72
C THR A 49 -11.53 8.37 6.73
N VAL A 50 -11.69 8.73 5.46
CA VAL A 50 -11.70 7.76 4.34
C VAL A 50 -10.42 7.85 3.55
N LEU A 51 -9.99 6.74 2.96
CA LEU A 51 -8.78 6.65 2.16
C LEU A 51 -9.03 5.73 0.97
N ILE A 52 -8.61 6.16 -0.20
CA ILE A 52 -8.43 5.29 -1.36
C ILE A 52 -6.95 5.21 -1.69
N GLY A 53 -6.44 4.00 -1.89
CA GLY A 53 -5.04 3.78 -2.18
C GLY A 53 -4.83 2.65 -3.16
N SER A 54 -3.72 2.72 -3.88
CA SER A 54 -3.28 1.67 -4.77
C SER A 54 -1.80 1.39 -4.58
N GLY A 55 -1.41 0.18 -4.94
CA GLY A 55 -0.02 -0.24 -4.84
C GLY A 55 0.31 -1.32 -5.84
N ARG A 56 1.59 -1.40 -6.20
CA ARG A 56 2.09 -2.46 -7.05
C ARG A 56 3.26 -3.14 -6.38
N TYR A 57 3.23 -4.46 -6.46
CA TYR A 57 4.19 -5.36 -5.87
C TYR A 57 4.76 -6.18 -7.03
N THR A 58 6.07 -6.16 -7.20
CA THR A 58 6.71 -6.82 -8.33
C THR A 58 7.93 -7.59 -7.87
N THR A 59 7.97 -8.87 -8.26
CA THR A 59 9.07 -9.78 -7.99
C THR A 59 9.79 -10.09 -9.29
N TYR A 60 11.09 -9.83 -9.34
CA TYR A 60 11.96 -10.13 -10.47
C TYR A 60 12.89 -11.29 -10.17
N ASP A 61 13.24 -12.05 -11.21
CA ASP A 61 14.39 -12.97 -11.17
C ASP A 61 15.69 -12.16 -11.26
N TYR A 62 16.59 -12.33 -10.30
CA TYR A 62 17.89 -11.63 -10.34
C TYR A 62 18.83 -12.21 -11.41
N ALA A 63 18.64 -13.49 -11.79
CA ALA A 63 19.48 -14.15 -12.78
C ALA A 63 19.18 -13.71 -14.22
N ASP A 64 17.95 -13.22 -14.47
CA ASP A 64 17.54 -12.72 -15.77
C ASP A 64 16.50 -11.60 -15.64
N LEU A 65 16.99 -10.37 -15.43
CA LEU A 65 16.14 -9.17 -15.39
C LEU A 65 15.46 -8.87 -16.74
N SER A 66 15.98 -9.43 -17.85
CA SER A 66 15.44 -9.20 -19.19
C SER A 66 14.17 -10.01 -19.48
N ALA A 67 13.95 -11.11 -18.74
CA ALA A 67 12.75 -11.94 -18.80
C ALA A 67 11.49 -11.25 -18.22
N GLY A 68 11.64 -10.09 -17.58
CA GLY A 68 10.55 -9.35 -16.96
C GLY A 68 10.14 -9.89 -15.57
N PRO A 69 9.03 -9.39 -15.01
CA PRO A 69 8.60 -9.76 -13.67
C PRO A 69 8.01 -11.17 -13.62
N LEU A 70 8.44 -11.97 -12.65
CA LEU A 70 7.89 -13.31 -12.39
C LEU A 70 6.44 -13.21 -11.92
N VAL A 71 6.20 -12.24 -11.04
CA VAL A 71 4.89 -11.93 -10.49
C VAL A 71 4.78 -10.42 -10.37
N ALA A 72 3.70 -9.88 -10.90
CA ALA A 72 3.27 -8.51 -10.66
C ALA A 72 1.87 -8.53 -10.07
N GLU A 73 1.68 -7.90 -8.93
CA GLU A 73 0.38 -7.73 -8.29
C GLU A 73 0.08 -6.24 -8.21
N THR A 74 -1.10 -5.83 -8.68
CA THR A 74 -1.63 -4.50 -8.43
C THR A 74 -2.77 -4.62 -7.46
N ARG A 75 -2.81 -3.75 -6.45
CA ARG A 75 -3.86 -3.72 -5.44
C ARG A 75 -4.51 -2.35 -5.42
N LEU A 76 -5.82 -2.34 -5.25
CA LEU A 76 -6.62 -1.17 -4.94
C LEU A 76 -7.33 -1.45 -3.62
N TRP A 77 -7.32 -0.50 -2.71
CA TRP A 77 -8.06 -0.61 -1.47
C TRP A 77 -8.76 0.70 -1.13
N GLU A 78 -9.91 0.54 -0.49
CA GLU A 78 -10.66 1.60 0.16
C GLU A 78 -10.66 1.32 1.65
N GLN A 79 -10.43 2.36 2.46
CA GLN A 79 -10.36 2.26 3.90
C GLN A 79 -11.21 3.35 4.54
N PHE A 80 -12.01 2.96 5.53
CA PHE A 80 -12.66 3.85 6.47
C PHE A 80 -12.03 3.66 7.85
N THR A 81 -11.71 4.76 8.55
CA THR A 81 -11.13 4.76 9.89
C THR A 81 -11.93 5.70 10.78
N ASP A 82 -12.47 5.18 11.88
CA ASP A 82 -13.21 5.93 12.90
C ASP A 82 -12.55 5.81 14.27
N ASN A 83 -12.50 6.91 15.00
CA ASN A 83 -11.87 6.99 16.32
C ASN A 83 -12.93 7.30 17.39
N GLN A 84 -13.29 6.29 18.16
CA GLN A 84 -14.20 6.41 19.29
C GLN A 84 -13.43 6.65 20.59
N PHE A 85 -13.83 7.67 21.35
CA PHE A 85 -13.23 7.98 22.65
C PHE A 85 -14.20 7.65 23.79
N LEU A 86 -13.82 6.70 24.65
CA LEU A 86 -14.52 6.38 25.90
C LEU A 86 -13.67 6.87 27.08
N GLY A 87 -13.90 8.14 27.47
CA GLY A 87 -13.09 8.81 28.48
C GLY A 87 -11.65 8.97 28.02
N ARG A 88 -10.71 8.29 28.69
CA ARG A 88 -9.28 8.29 28.32
C ARG A 88 -8.89 7.19 27.33
N VAL A 89 -9.81 6.27 27.02
CA VAL A 89 -9.56 5.16 26.11
C VAL A 89 -9.96 5.57 24.70
N LYS A 90 -9.05 5.43 23.75
CA LYS A 90 -9.30 5.59 22.32
C LYS A 90 -9.42 4.21 21.67
N ILE A 91 -10.52 3.98 20.95
CA ILE A 91 -10.75 2.78 20.14
C ILE A 91 -10.75 3.23 18.67
N GLU A 92 -9.92 2.61 17.85
CA GLU A 92 -9.86 2.86 16.41
C GLU A 92 -10.53 1.71 15.66
N HIS A 93 -11.57 2.01 14.90
CA HIS A 93 -12.25 1.08 14.01
C HIS A 93 -11.75 1.30 12.59
N ARG A 94 -11.12 0.28 12.00
CA ARG A 94 -10.60 0.34 10.64
C ARG A 94 -11.26 -0.71 9.77
N TYR A 95 -12.00 -0.27 8.77
CA TYR A 95 -12.63 -1.11 7.78
C TYR A 95 -11.90 -0.93 6.47
N ARG A 96 -11.48 -2.02 5.83
CA ARG A 96 -10.78 -1.98 4.54
C ARG A 96 -11.35 -3.02 3.60
N ILE A 97 -11.60 -2.59 2.37
CA ILE A 97 -11.96 -3.43 1.25
C ILE A 97 -10.78 -3.39 0.28
N GLU A 98 -10.30 -4.54 -0.17
CA GLU A 98 -9.14 -4.67 -1.05
C GLU A 98 -9.49 -5.54 -2.25
N GLN A 99 -9.06 -5.10 -3.43
CA GLN A 99 -9.11 -5.86 -4.66
C GLN A 99 -7.70 -5.98 -5.25
N SER A 100 -7.32 -7.21 -5.59
CA SER A 100 -6.01 -7.54 -6.16
C SER A 100 -6.13 -8.07 -7.59
N TRP A 101 -5.23 -7.63 -8.46
CA TRP A 101 -5.01 -8.19 -9.79
C TRP A 101 -3.61 -8.78 -9.85
N LEU A 102 -3.55 -10.10 -10.01
CA LEU A 102 -2.30 -10.85 -10.12
C LEU A 102 -1.99 -11.12 -11.59
N THR A 103 -0.76 -10.82 -12.00
CA THR A 103 -0.18 -11.22 -13.27
C THR A 103 1.04 -12.07 -12.96
N THR A 104 1.00 -13.33 -13.39
CA THR A 104 2.15 -14.23 -13.34
C THR A 104 2.75 -14.32 -14.74
N GLY A 105 4.08 -14.43 -14.83
CA GLY A 105 4.72 -14.79 -16.09
C GLY A 105 4.20 -16.16 -16.53
N TYR A 106 3.37 -16.19 -17.59
CA TYR A 106 2.84 -17.41 -18.16
C TYR A 106 4.01 -18.24 -18.70
N ARG A 107 4.46 -19.26 -17.95
CA ARG A 107 5.29 -20.33 -18.50
C ARG A 107 4.36 -21.27 -19.27
N SER A 108 4.22 -21.05 -20.58
CA SER A 108 3.81 -22.12 -21.48
C SER A 108 4.95 -23.14 -21.49
N GLY A 109 4.75 -24.26 -20.81
CA GLY A 109 5.60 -25.46 -20.90
C GLY A 109 4.75 -26.60 -21.40
#